data_AF-A0A357ZVZ0-F1
#
_entry.id   AF-A0A357ZVZ0-F1
#
_cell.length_a   1.000
_cell.length_b   1.000
_cell.length_c   1.000
_cell.angle_alpha   90.00
_cell.angle_beta   90.00
_cell.angle_gamma   90.00
#
_symmetry.space_group_name_H-M   'P 1'
#
loop_
_entity.id
_entity.type
_entity.pdbx_description
1 polymer ?
#
loop_
_entity_poly.entity_id
_entity_poly.type
_entity_poly.pdbx_seq_one_letter_code
_entity_poly.pdbx_strand_id
1 'polypeptide(L)'
;MAAYLSPAWFTEADALLRSSETMSAQSQGVQLVLEQRVGESDSATVWHVRFADGVVSMAAGPADSPDVVFVSDAATAEGIRDGSLSAQAAFIAGDL
;
A
#
# COMPACT_ATOMS: atom_id res chain seq x y z
N MET A 1 -13.64 -11.52 -5.83
CA MET A 1 -12.61 -10.71 -5.18
C MET A 1 -11.29 -11.39 -5.43
N ALA A 2 -10.32 -10.70 -6.02
CA ALA A 2 -9.01 -11.28 -6.27
C ALA A 2 -8.30 -11.69 -4.96
N ALA A 3 -7.46 -12.72 -5.03
CA ALA A 3 -6.64 -13.14 -3.90
C ALA A 3 -5.68 -12.01 -3.50
N TYR A 4 -5.53 -11.76 -2.20
CA TYR A 4 -4.63 -10.71 -1.70
C TYR A 4 -3.21 -10.90 -2.29
N LEU A 5 -2.60 -9.78 -2.72
CA LEU A 5 -1.28 -9.73 -3.37
C LEU A 5 -1.15 -10.43 -4.72
N SER A 6 -2.26 -10.90 -5.32
CA SER A 6 -2.23 -11.41 -6.70
C SER A 6 -2.18 -10.27 -7.72
N PRO A 7 -1.72 -10.52 -8.97
CA PRO A 7 -1.78 -9.53 -10.06
C PRO A 7 -3.17 -8.94 -10.29
N ALA A 8 -4.22 -9.77 -10.17
CA ALA A 8 -5.60 -9.33 -10.28
C ALA A 8 -6.00 -8.38 -9.15
N TRP A 9 -5.50 -8.61 -7.93
CA TRP A 9 -5.74 -7.72 -6.79
C TRP A 9 -5.14 -6.34 -7.01
N PHE A 10 -3.90 -6.26 -7.52
CA PHE A 10 -3.28 -4.98 -7.84
C PHE A 10 -4.08 -4.19 -8.88
N THR A 11 -4.61 -4.88 -9.88
CA THR A 11 -5.43 -4.27 -10.95
C THR A 11 -6.77 -3.78 -10.40
N GLU A 12 -7.47 -4.59 -9.61
CA GLU A 12 -8.74 -4.24 -8.97
C GLU A 12 -8.57 -3.04 -8.02
N ALA A 13 -7.52 -3.04 -7.19
CA ALA A 13 -7.32 -1.97 -6.22
C ALA A 13 -6.80 -0.67 -6.84
N ASP A 14 -5.99 -0.69 -7.91
CA ASP A 14 -5.65 0.54 -8.67
C ASP A 14 -6.91 1.15 -9.28
N ALA A 15 -7.77 0.34 -9.90
CA ALA A 15 -9.03 0.81 -10.48
C ALA A 15 -9.94 1.46 -9.42
N LEU A 16 -10.05 0.83 -8.23
CA LEU A 16 -10.81 1.39 -7.11
C LEU A 16 -10.23 2.72 -6.63
N LEU A 17 -8.92 2.81 -6.42
CA LEU A 17 -8.24 4.04 -5.99
C LEU A 17 -8.46 5.20 -6.98
N ARG A 18 -8.29 4.93 -8.28
CA ARG A 18 -8.48 5.92 -9.34
C ARG A 18 -9.93 6.40 -9.47
N SER A 19 -10.89 5.53 -9.18
CA SER A 19 -12.32 5.86 -9.25
C SER A 19 -12.87 6.51 -7.97
N SER A 20 -12.09 6.55 -6.90
CA SER A 20 -12.56 7.01 -5.58
C SER A 20 -12.51 8.54 -5.46
N GLU A 21 -13.68 9.17 -5.53
CA GLU A 21 -13.84 10.62 -5.28
C GLU A 21 -13.33 11.03 -3.90
N THR A 22 -13.60 10.21 -2.87
CA THR A 22 -13.10 10.45 -1.50
C THR A 22 -11.59 10.48 -1.46
N MET A 23 -10.93 9.51 -2.10
CA MET A 23 -9.47 9.44 -2.14
C MET A 23 -8.90 10.61 -2.93
N SER A 24 -9.54 11.00 -4.02
CA SER A 24 -9.16 12.16 -4.82
C SER A 24 -9.27 13.47 -4.03
N ALA A 25 -10.35 13.66 -3.28
CA ALA A 25 -10.53 14.86 -2.46
C ALA A 25 -9.52 14.94 -1.29
N GLN A 26 -9.22 13.80 -0.66
CA GLN A 26 -8.29 13.74 0.49
C GLN A 26 -6.81 13.88 0.08
N SER A 27 -6.47 13.58 -1.17
CA SER A 27 -5.09 13.62 -1.68
C SER A 27 -4.75 14.91 -2.45
N GLN A 28 -5.65 15.90 -2.48
CA GLN A 28 -5.37 17.21 -3.06
C GLN A 28 -4.17 17.86 -2.35
N GLY A 29 -3.22 18.38 -3.13
CA GLY A 29 -1.98 18.97 -2.62
C GLY A 29 -0.97 17.97 -2.05
N VAL A 30 -1.25 16.67 -2.07
CA VAL A 30 -0.33 15.63 -1.59
C VAL A 30 0.53 15.12 -2.74
N GLN A 31 1.85 15.12 -2.52
CA GLN A 31 2.84 14.46 -3.36
C GLN A 31 3.57 13.46 -2.46
N LEU A 32 3.23 12.18 -2.62
CA LEU A 32 3.73 11.11 -1.74
C LEU A 32 3.79 9.80 -2.50
N VAL A 33 4.89 9.08 -2.36
CA VAL A 33 5.08 7.72 -2.86
C VAL A 33 5.34 6.80 -1.67
N LEU A 34 4.36 5.95 -1.39
CA LEU A 34 4.45 4.92 -0.36
C LEU A 34 4.82 3.59 -1.01
N GLU A 35 5.89 2.95 -0.54
CA GLU A 35 6.23 1.58 -0.89
C GLU A 35 5.91 0.65 0.27
N GLN A 36 5.37 -0.53 -0.05
CA GLN A 36 5.06 -1.61 0.88
C GLN A 36 5.87 -2.83 0.49
N ARG A 37 6.53 -3.45 1.45
CA ARG A 37 7.29 -4.70 1.31
C ARG A 37 6.76 -5.70 2.33
N VAL A 38 6.17 -6.77 1.85
CA VAL A 38 5.58 -7.79 2.71
C VAL A 38 6.25 -9.14 2.50
N GLY A 39 6.78 -9.70 3.60
CA GLY A 39 7.51 -10.97 3.61
C GLY A 39 9.03 -10.80 3.74
N GLU A 40 9.77 -11.89 3.53
CA GLU A 40 11.22 -11.93 3.65
C GLU A 40 11.90 -11.21 2.48
N SER A 41 13.01 -10.50 2.71
CA SER A 41 13.59 -9.56 1.73
C SER A 41 13.73 -10.08 0.29
N ASP A 42 14.16 -11.34 0.10
CA ASP A 42 14.37 -11.92 -1.24
C ASP A 42 13.09 -12.47 -1.89
N SER A 43 12.02 -12.68 -1.11
CA SER A 43 10.71 -13.16 -1.58
C SER A 43 9.57 -12.19 -1.29
N ALA A 44 9.91 -10.98 -0.84
CA ALA A 44 8.95 -9.99 -0.42
C ALA A 44 8.10 -9.57 -1.62
N THR A 45 6.79 -9.55 -1.43
CA THR A 45 5.93 -8.90 -2.40
C THR A 45 6.09 -7.39 -2.18
N VAL A 46 6.46 -6.69 -3.25
CA VAL A 46 6.68 -5.24 -3.23
C VAL A 46 5.65 -4.57 -4.11
N TRP A 47 5.08 -3.48 -3.64
CA TRP A 47 4.19 -2.61 -4.39
C TRP A 47 4.26 -1.20 -3.86
N HIS A 48 3.71 -0.26 -4.60
CA HIS A 48 3.67 1.12 -4.18
C HIS A 48 2.34 1.80 -4.52
N VAL A 49 2.03 2.83 -3.74
CA VAL A 49 0.91 3.74 -3.95
C VAL A 49 1.48 5.14 -4.15
N ARG A 50 1.05 5.79 -5.22
CA ARG A 50 1.43 7.16 -5.54
C ARG A 50 0.24 8.08 -5.37
N PHE A 51 0.46 9.15 -4.63
CA PHE A 51 -0.42 10.30 -4.49
C PHE A 51 0.19 11.45 -5.28
N ALA A 52 -0.55 11.98 -6.23
CA ALA A 52 -0.14 13.09 -7.07
C ALA A 52 -1.32 14.04 -7.26
N ASP A 53 -1.46 14.98 -6.32
CA ASP A 53 -2.44 16.07 -6.35
C ASP A 53 -3.86 15.61 -6.73
N GLY A 54 -4.45 14.77 -5.88
CA GLY A 54 -5.78 14.23 -6.11
C GLY A 54 -5.85 12.99 -7.00
N VAL A 55 -4.74 12.55 -7.58
CA VAL A 55 -4.66 11.28 -8.30
C VAL A 55 -3.97 10.25 -7.41
N VAL A 56 -4.67 9.15 -7.11
CA VAL A 56 -4.12 8.03 -6.36
C VAL A 56 -4.09 6.80 -7.25
N SER A 57 -2.92 6.18 -7.34
CA SER A 57 -2.70 4.98 -8.14
C SER A 57 -1.84 3.98 -7.39
N MET A 58 -2.02 2.71 -7.69
CA MET A 58 -1.24 1.62 -7.13
C MET A 58 -0.61 0.80 -8.25
N ALA A 59 0.62 0.36 -8.04
CA ALA A 59 1.31 -0.54 -8.96
C ALA A 59 2.12 -1.60 -8.20
N ALA A 60 2.22 -2.78 -8.79
CA ALA A 60 3.09 -3.83 -8.32
C ALA A 60 4.56 -3.49 -8.63
N GLY A 61 5.47 -3.93 -7.76
CA GLY A 61 6.90 -3.66 -7.85
C GLY A 61 7.36 -2.44 -7.04
N PRO A 62 8.69 -2.28 -6.89
CA PRO A 62 9.27 -1.14 -6.18
C PRO A 62 8.98 0.17 -6.90
N ALA A 63 8.91 1.26 -6.13
CA ALA A 63 8.89 2.60 -6.68
C ALA A 63 10.31 3.05 -7.05
N ASP A 64 10.43 3.88 -8.09
CA ASP A 64 11.72 4.46 -8.48
C ASP A 64 12.30 5.38 -7.39
N SER A 65 11.41 6.11 -6.69
CA SER A 65 11.76 7.05 -5.62
C SER A 65 10.69 7.06 -4.53
N PRO A 66 10.70 6.07 -3.61
CA PRO A 66 9.76 6.05 -2.50
C PRO A 66 10.11 7.14 -1.47
N ASP A 67 9.09 7.85 -0.99
CA ASP A 67 9.23 8.79 0.13
C ASP A 67 9.20 8.04 1.48
N VAL A 68 8.43 6.96 1.54
CA VAL A 68 8.29 6.10 2.72
C VAL A 68 8.26 4.64 2.26
N VAL A 69 8.99 3.78 2.98
CA VAL A 69 8.97 2.33 2.77
C VAL A 69 8.50 1.68 4.07
N PHE A 70 7.38 0.97 4.00
CA PHE A 70 6.89 0.12 5.08
C PHE A 70 7.34 -1.32 4.84
N VAL A 71 7.83 -1.98 5.89
CA VAL A 71 8.29 -3.37 5.81
C VAL A 71 7.62 -4.16 6.93
N SER A 72 6.91 -5.21 6.57
CA SER A 72 6.21 -6.06 7.54
C SER A 72 6.17 -7.51 7.10
N ASP A 73 5.91 -8.42 8.04
CA ASP A 73 5.61 -9.81 7.68
C ASP A 73 4.18 -9.96 7.12
N ALA A 74 3.88 -11.13 6.56
CA ALA A 74 2.57 -11.40 5.97
C ALA A 74 1.43 -11.34 6.98
N ALA A 75 1.67 -11.69 8.25
CA ALA A 75 0.62 -11.70 9.27
C ALA A 75 0.24 -10.27 9.70
N THR A 76 1.24 -9.42 9.88
CA THR A 76 1.10 -7.99 10.19
C THR A 76 0.42 -7.26 9.05
N ALA A 77 0.85 -7.50 7.81
CA ALA A 77 0.22 -6.92 6.63
C ALA A 77 -1.25 -7.33 6.47
N GLU A 78 -1.56 -8.62 6.66
CA GLU A 78 -2.94 -9.13 6.60
C GLU A 78 -3.81 -8.52 7.71
N GLY A 79 -3.29 -8.42 8.93
CA GLY A 79 -4.01 -7.81 10.05
C GLY A 79 -4.26 -6.33 9.87
N ILE A 80 -3.31 -5.60 9.27
CA ILE A 80 -3.52 -4.18 8.90
C ILE A 80 -4.57 -4.07 7.79
N ARG A 81 -4.53 -4.97 6.80
CA ARG A 81 -5.45 -4.98 5.66
C ARG A 81 -6.89 -5.24 6.09
N ASP A 82 -7.12 -6.21 6.95
CA ASP A 82 -8.47 -6.59 7.41
C ASP A 82 -8.98 -5.73 8.59
N GLY A 83 -8.09 -4.90 9.16
CA GLY A 83 -8.40 -3.97 10.25
C GLY A 83 -8.36 -4.59 11.64
N SER A 84 -7.93 -5.85 11.78
CA SER A 84 -7.70 -6.50 13.07
C SER A 84 -6.47 -5.97 13.81
N LEU A 85 -5.51 -5.38 13.09
CA LEU A 85 -4.32 -4.72 13.62
C LEU A 85 -4.25 -3.27 13.13
N SER A 86 -4.00 -2.34 14.05
CA SER A 86 -3.72 -0.94 13.70
C SER A 86 -2.30 -0.80 13.17
N ALA A 87 -2.13 -0.10 12.04
CA ALA A 87 -0.81 0.22 11.49
C ALA A 87 0.04 1.04 12.47
N GLN A 88 -0.58 1.97 13.22
CA GLN A 88 0.13 2.76 14.23
C GLN A 88 0.62 1.89 15.39
N ALA A 89 -0.19 0.91 15.82
CA ALA A 89 0.21 -0.02 16.86
C ALA A 89 1.37 -0.92 16.40
N ALA A 90 1.30 -1.45 15.18
CA ALA A 90 2.38 -2.24 14.58
C ALA A 90 3.69 -1.44 14.49
N PHE A 91 3.62 -0.19 14.04
CA PHE A 91 4.77 0.72 13.99
C PHE A 91 5.39 0.96 15.37
N ILE A 92 4.57 1.24 16.38
CA ILE A 92 5.05 1.46 17.76
C ILE A 92 5.69 0.18 18.34
N ALA A 93 5.18 -1.00 17.97
CA ALA A 93 5.70 -2.29 18.40
C ALA A 93 7.00 -2.68 17.68
N GLY A 94 7.32 -2.06 16.53
CA GLY A 94 8.47 -2.39 15.70
C GLY A 94 8.20 -3.47 14.65
N ASP A 95 6.93 -3.77 14.39
CA ASP A 95 6.48 -4.77 13.40
C ASP A 95 6.22 -4.14 12.00
N LEU A 96 6.32 -2.81 11.88
CA LEU A 96 6.08 -2.02 10.66
C LEU A 96 7.11 -0.90 10.46
#